data_AF-A0A9E3H6X5-F1
#
_entry.id   AF-A0A9E3H6X5-F1
#
_cell.length_a   1.000
_cell.length_b   1.000
_cell.length_c   1.000
_cell.angle_alpha   90.00
_cell.angle_beta   90.00
_cell.angle_gamma   90.00
#
_symmetry.space_group_name_H-M   'P 1'
#
loop_
_entity.id
_entity.type
_entity.pdbx_description
1 polymer ?
#
loop_
_entity_poly.entity_id
_entity_poly.type
_entity_poly.pdbx_seq_one_letter_code
_entity_poly.pdbx_strand_id
1 'polypeptide(L)'
;MDKIEHLFQASVEQLVREIVAVNHAWKAARKLFGDDSPLSTSTRDLKTCLQVRLLREHAPDQVYLVKDSVESNQVGEEIYSLQLREKIGDRLYAEHLPVRVAKEFLTEQELHKFTKQSININ
;
A
#
# COMPACT_ATOMS: atom_id res chain seq x y z
N MET A 1 -21.09 3.17 17.27
CA MET A 1 -19.62 3.19 17.13
C MET A 1 -19.09 4.12 18.20
N ASP A 2 -18.29 3.57 19.10
CA ASP A 2 -17.93 4.23 20.36
C ASP A 2 -16.84 5.27 20.13
N LYS A 3 -16.90 6.40 20.84
CA LYS A 3 -15.93 7.53 20.71
C LYS A 3 -14.46 7.13 20.92
N ILE A 4 -14.23 5.95 21.49
CA ILE A 4 -12.90 5.42 21.82
C ILE A 4 -12.24 4.73 20.63
N GLU A 5 -13.01 4.09 19.74
CA GLU A 5 -12.44 3.33 18.59
C GLU A 5 -11.69 4.25 17.63
N HIS A 6 -12.15 5.49 17.47
CA HIS A 6 -11.54 6.48 16.58
C HIS A 6 -10.17 6.99 17.08
N LEU A 7 -9.85 6.82 18.37
CA LEU A 7 -8.56 7.21 18.96
C LEU A 7 -7.43 6.22 18.63
N PHE A 8 -7.78 4.99 18.22
CA PHE A 8 -6.81 3.94 17.86
C PHE A 8 -6.56 3.82 16.36
N GLN A 9 -7.36 4.50 15.54
CA GLN A 9 -7.13 4.59 14.10
C GLN A 9 -5.98 5.55 13.84
N ALA A 10 -4.95 5.05 13.15
CA ALA A 10 -3.85 5.92 12.77
C ALA A 10 -4.37 6.90 11.70
N SER A 11 -3.86 8.13 11.69
CA SER A 11 -4.19 9.03 10.59
C SER A 11 -3.63 8.48 9.28
N VAL A 12 -4.30 8.75 8.16
CA VAL A 12 -3.83 8.35 6.83
C VAL A 12 -2.42 8.90 6.57
N GLU A 13 -2.14 10.12 7.05
CA GLU A 13 -0.82 10.75 6.96
C GLU A 13 0.25 10.01 7.76
N GLN A 14 -0.06 9.59 8.99
CA GLN A 14 0.87 8.81 9.79
C GLN A 14 1.21 7.48 9.10
N LEU A 15 0.21 6.73 8.66
CA LEU A 15 0.43 5.46 7.97
C LEU A 15 1.23 5.63 6.67
N VAL A 16 0.98 6.70 5.90
CA VAL A 16 1.75 6.99 4.69
C VAL A 16 3.22 7.28 5.02
N ARG A 17 3.50 8.11 6.05
CA ARG A 17 4.87 8.39 6.48
C ARG A 17 5.58 7.11 6.94
N GLU A 18 4.90 6.25 7.70
CA GLU A 18 5.43 4.97 8.17
C GLU A 18 5.73 4.02 6.99
N ILE A 19 4.80 3.86 6.04
CA ILE A 19 4.99 3.03 4.85
C ILE A 19 6.22 3.49 4.06
N VAL A 20 6.37 4.80 3.84
CA VAL A 20 7.51 5.35 3.08
C VAL A 20 8.83 5.10 3.82
N ALA A 21 8.86 5.34 5.14
CA ALA A 21 10.04 5.08 5.95
C ALA A 21 10.46 3.60 5.91
N VAL A 22 9.50 2.67 6.08
CA VAL A 22 9.75 1.23 6.03
C VAL A 22 10.14 0.79 4.60
N ASN A 23 9.59 1.39 3.55
CA ASN A 23 10.01 1.13 2.17
C ASN A 23 11.46 1.55 1.91
N HIS A 24 11.89 2.70 2.44
CA HIS A 24 13.28 3.10 2.39
C HIS A 24 14.20 2.14 3.17
N ALA A 25 13.77 1.71 4.36
CA ALA A 25 14.49 0.71 5.14
C ALA A 25 14.63 -0.63 4.38
N TRP A 26 13.56 -1.07 3.72
CA TRP A 26 13.58 -2.26 2.87
C TRP A 26 14.56 -2.13 1.69
N LYS A 27 14.52 -1.00 0.96
CA LYS A 27 15.46 -0.73 -0.14
C LYS A 27 16.92 -0.71 0.35
N ALA A 28 17.17 -0.15 1.53
CA ALA A 28 18.49 -0.15 2.15
C ALA A 28 18.93 -1.57 2.57
N ALA A 29 18.04 -2.34 3.20
CA ALA A 29 18.31 -3.72 3.61
C ALA A 29 18.65 -4.61 2.40
N ARG A 30 17.87 -4.50 1.32
CA ARG A 30 18.14 -5.20 0.04
C ARG A 30 19.54 -4.88 -0.49
N LYS A 31 19.90 -3.59 -0.51
CA LYS A 31 21.21 -3.14 -1.01
C LYS A 31 22.38 -3.65 -0.16
N LEU A 32 22.21 -3.72 1.16
CA LEU A 32 23.30 -4.06 2.09
C LEU A 32 23.43 -5.58 2.33
N PHE A 33 22.32 -6.30 2.35
CA PHE A 33 22.25 -7.69 2.79
C PHE A 33 21.72 -8.66 1.73
N GLY A 34 21.26 -8.16 0.58
CA GLY A 34 20.64 -8.96 -0.48
C GLY A 34 19.13 -9.12 -0.31
N ASP A 35 18.46 -9.54 -1.39
CA ASP A 35 17.01 -9.58 -1.48
C ASP A 35 16.37 -10.62 -0.55
N ASP A 36 17.02 -11.77 -0.39
CA ASP A 36 16.52 -12.90 0.42
C ASP A 36 17.01 -12.86 1.87
N SER A 37 17.66 -11.78 2.30
CA SER A 37 18.11 -11.67 3.69
C SER A 37 16.91 -11.62 4.65
N PRO A 38 17.05 -12.12 5.89
CA PRO A 38 15.99 -12.00 6.90
C PRO A 38 15.54 -10.55 7.10
N LEU A 39 16.47 -9.59 7.05
CA LEU A 39 16.14 -8.17 7.25
C LEU A 39 15.36 -7.60 6.06
N SER A 40 15.75 -7.93 4.83
CA SER A 40 15.01 -7.56 3.61
C SER A 40 13.60 -8.15 3.62
N THR A 41 13.47 -9.40 4.05
CA THR A 41 12.18 -10.08 4.18
C THR A 41 11.30 -9.42 5.25
N SER A 42 11.78 -9.24 6.48
CA SER A 42 11.00 -8.65 7.56
C SER A 42 10.57 -7.20 7.28
N THR A 43 11.44 -6.39 6.67
CA THR A 43 11.09 -5.00 6.31
C THR A 43 10.09 -4.93 5.17
N ARG A 44 10.19 -5.82 4.17
CA ARG A 44 9.17 -5.96 3.12
C ARG A 44 7.81 -6.32 3.73
N ASP A 45 7.79 -7.33 4.60
CA ASP A 45 6.54 -7.84 5.17
C ASP A 45 5.89 -6.80 6.09
N LEU A 46 6.69 -6.05 6.87
CA LEU A 46 6.19 -4.92 7.66
C LEU A 46 5.59 -3.82 6.77
N LYS A 47 6.24 -3.48 5.65
CA LYS A 47 5.70 -2.54 4.67
C LYS A 47 4.33 -3.02 4.17
N THR A 48 4.23 -4.29 3.79
CA THR A 48 2.97 -4.91 3.33
C THR A 48 1.88 -4.81 4.39
N CYS A 49 2.19 -5.14 5.65
CA CYS A 49 1.23 -5.03 6.76
C CYS A 49 0.70 -3.60 6.92
N LEU A 50 1.58 -2.60 6.83
CA LEU A 50 1.18 -1.19 6.91
C LEU A 50 0.32 -0.77 5.71
N GLN A 51 0.66 -1.22 4.50
CA GLN A 51 -0.14 -0.97 3.28
C GLN A 51 -1.54 -1.58 3.39
N VAL A 52 -1.65 -2.81 3.89
CA VAL A 52 -2.93 -3.50 4.14
C VAL A 52 -3.75 -2.76 5.21
N ARG A 53 -3.10 -2.33 6.30
CA ARG A 53 -3.74 -1.54 7.35
C ARG A 53 -4.31 -0.22 6.81
N LEU A 54 -3.51 0.51 6.03
CA LEU A 54 -3.92 1.75 5.36
C LEU A 54 -5.17 1.54 4.50
N LEU A 55 -5.21 0.45 3.72
CA LEU A 55 -6.38 0.13 2.90
C LEU A 55 -7.62 -0.22 3.75
N ARG A 56 -7.47 -1.06 4.78
CA ARG A 56 -8.60 -1.47 5.64
C ARG A 56 -9.19 -0.31 6.43
N GLU A 57 -8.36 0.63 6.89
CA GLU A 57 -8.80 1.76 7.71
C GLU A 57 -9.33 2.93 6.86
N HIS A 58 -8.82 3.13 5.64
CA HIS A 58 -9.07 4.37 4.89
C HIS A 58 -9.54 4.20 3.45
N ALA A 59 -9.62 2.98 2.91
CA ALA A 59 -10.11 2.75 1.55
C ALA A 59 -11.63 2.48 1.50
N PRO A 60 -12.32 2.93 0.44
CA PRO A 60 -11.79 3.65 -0.73
C PRO A 60 -11.70 5.17 -0.53
N ASP A 61 -12.10 5.69 0.62
CA ASP A 61 -12.46 7.10 0.77
C ASP A 61 -11.26 8.06 0.80
N GLN A 62 -10.09 7.62 1.26
CA GLN A 62 -8.88 8.47 1.27
C GLN A 62 -7.73 7.84 0.49
N VAL A 63 -7.75 6.52 0.29
CA VAL A 63 -6.74 5.76 -0.44
C VAL A 63 -7.43 4.67 -1.27
N TYR A 64 -6.86 4.35 -2.43
CA TYR A 64 -7.39 3.29 -3.30
C TYR A 64 -6.28 2.67 -4.17
N LEU A 65 -6.50 1.45 -4.64
CA LEU A 65 -5.59 0.74 -5.54
C LEU A 65 -5.85 1.13 -6.99
N VAL A 66 -4.79 1.41 -7.73
CA VAL A 66 -4.81 1.59 -9.19
C VAL A 66 -3.74 0.72 -9.81
N LYS A 67 -4.06 -0.02 -10.87
CA LYS A 67 -3.05 -0.75 -11.64
C LYS A 67 -2.09 0.25 -12.29
N ASP A 68 -0.79 0.07 -12.06
CA ASP A 68 0.26 0.92 -12.62
C ASP A 68 0.95 0.15 -13.75
N SER A 69 0.50 0.37 -15.00
CA SER A 69 1.02 -0.36 -16.16
C SER A 69 2.48 -0.01 -16.48
N VAL A 70 2.92 1.20 -16.16
CA VAL A 70 4.31 1.63 -16.38
C VAL A 70 5.22 0.86 -15.44
N GLU A 71 4.92 0.88 -14.14
CA GLU A 71 5.69 0.12 -13.16
C GLU A 71 5.60 -1.37 -13.46
N SER A 72 4.42 -1.88 -13.80
CA SER A 72 4.22 -3.30 -14.11
C SER A 72 5.12 -3.80 -15.24
N ASN A 73 5.25 -3.01 -16.31
CA ASN A 73 6.13 -3.34 -17.42
C ASN A 73 7.62 -3.26 -17.03
N GLN A 74 7.98 -2.33 -16.15
CA GLN A 74 9.36 -2.15 -15.68
C GLN A 74 9.82 -3.33 -14.81
N VAL A 75 8.96 -3.81 -13.90
CA VAL A 75 9.32 -4.89 -12.98
C VAL A 75 8.96 -6.29 -13.51
N GLY A 76 8.13 -6.38 -14.55
CA GLY A 76 7.70 -7.64 -15.16
C GLY A 76 6.61 -8.38 -14.36
N GLU A 77 5.92 -7.70 -13.45
CA GLU A 77 4.77 -8.23 -12.69
C GLU A 77 3.66 -7.19 -12.58
N GLU A 78 2.40 -7.60 -12.40
CA GLU A 78 1.32 -6.62 -12.19
C GLU A 78 1.50 -5.91 -10.84
N ILE A 79 1.50 -4.57 -10.88
CA ILE A 79 1.67 -3.70 -9.72
C ILE A 79 0.44 -2.82 -9.50
N TYR A 80 0.01 -2.72 -8.24
CA TYR A 80 -0.85 -1.63 -7.78
C TYR A 80 -0.03 -0.46 -7.24
N SER A 81 -0.48 0.76 -7.52
CA SER A 81 -0.11 1.97 -6.80
C SER A 81 -1.21 2.31 -5.78
N LEU A 82 -0.84 2.54 -4.53
CA LEU A 82 -1.76 2.97 -3.47
C LEU A 82 -1.95 4.50 -3.56
N GLN A 83 -2.90 4.93 -4.37
CA GLN A 83 -3.18 6.33 -4.67
C GLN A 83 -3.93 7.02 -3.53
N LEU A 84 -3.55 8.26 -3.23
CA LEU A 84 -4.18 9.10 -2.22
C LEU A 84 -5.19 10.03 -2.90
N ARG A 85 -6.38 10.20 -2.31
CA ARG A 85 -7.36 11.17 -2.81
C ARG A 85 -6.90 12.61 -2.61
N GLU A 86 -6.26 12.85 -1.47
CA GLU A 86 -5.66 14.13 -1.13
C GLU A 86 -4.15 13.96 -0.98
N LYS A 87 -3.41 14.97 -1.39
CA LYS A 87 -1.96 14.97 -1.31
C LYS A 87 -1.52 15.00 0.14
N ILE A 88 -0.57 14.13 0.51
CA ILE A 88 0.05 14.12 1.84
C ILE A 88 1.50 14.56 1.68
N GLY A 89 1.80 15.77 2.14
CA GLY A 89 3.08 16.43 1.85
C GLY A 89 3.27 16.64 0.34
N ASP A 90 4.31 16.03 -0.22
CA ASP A 90 4.62 16.06 -1.65
C ASP A 90 4.07 14.85 -2.43
N ARG A 91 3.41 13.89 -1.76
CA ARG A 91 3.05 12.59 -2.34
C ARG A 91 1.59 12.50 -2.77
N LEU A 92 1.37 11.87 -3.93
CA LEU A 92 0.05 11.49 -4.47
C LEU A 92 -0.27 10.00 -4.27
N TYR A 93 0.71 9.21 -3.82
CA TYR A 93 0.55 7.80 -3.53
C TYR A 93 1.45 7.40 -2.35
N ALA A 94 1.06 6.36 -1.61
CA ALA A 94 1.86 5.86 -0.50
C ALA A 94 3.13 5.17 -1.03
N GLU A 95 2.95 4.02 -1.66
CA GLU A 95 3.98 3.20 -2.32
C GLU A 95 3.29 2.18 -3.23
N HIS A 96 4.07 1.41 -3.97
CA HIS A 96 3.59 0.31 -4.82
C HIS A 96 3.44 -1.01 -4.05
N LEU A 97 2.50 -1.85 -4.50
CA LEU A 97 2.18 -3.17 -3.96
C LEU A 97 1.95 -4.15 -5.12
N PRO A 98 2.71 -5.25 -5.22
CA PRO A 98 2.45 -6.26 -6.24
C PRO A 98 1.06 -6.88 -6.11
N VAL A 99 0.39 -7.12 -7.24
CA VAL A 99 -0.96 -7.71 -7.26
C VAL A 99 -0.96 -9.08 -6.59
N ARG A 100 0.10 -9.88 -6.79
CA ARG A 100 0.26 -11.18 -6.13
C ARG A 100 0.26 -11.05 -4.60
N VAL A 101 1.02 -10.10 -4.07
CA VAL A 101 1.08 -9.84 -2.62
C VAL A 101 -0.26 -9.31 -2.12
N ALA A 102 -0.92 -8.41 -2.87
CA ALA A 102 -2.25 -7.95 -2.50
C ALA A 102 -3.25 -9.11 -2.34
N LYS A 103 -3.23 -10.08 -3.25
CA LYS A 103 -4.07 -11.30 -3.21
C LYS A 103 -3.72 -12.26 -2.06
N GLU A 104 -2.53 -12.19 -1.49
CA GLU A 104 -2.13 -13.00 -0.33
C GLU A 104 -2.72 -12.46 0.98
N PHE A 105 -2.91 -11.14 1.09
CA PHE A 105 -3.32 -10.49 2.35
C PHE A 105 -4.73 -9.90 2.34
N LEU A 106 -5.31 -9.69 1.16
CA LEU A 106 -6.64 -9.11 0.97
C LEU A 106 -7.58 -10.14 0.35
N THR A 107 -8.81 -10.15 0.83
CA THR A 107 -9.88 -10.94 0.22
C THR A 107 -10.29 -10.35 -1.13
N GLU A 108 -10.91 -11.14 -2.00
CA GLU A 108 -11.45 -10.66 -3.28
C GLU A 108 -12.47 -9.52 -3.09
N GLN A 109 -13.26 -9.56 -2.02
CA GLN A 109 -14.20 -8.48 -1.68
C GLN A 109 -13.47 -7.19 -1.32
N GLU A 110 -12.41 -7.28 -0.52
CA GLU A 110 -11.54 -6.15 -0.19
C GLU A 110 -10.86 -5.59 -1.45
N LEU A 111 -10.28 -6.45 -2.29
CA LEU A 111 -9.65 -6.02 -3.55
C LEU A 111 -10.65 -5.28 -4.46
N HIS A 112 -11.87 -5.80 -4.59
CA HIS A 112 -12.92 -5.17 -5.37
C HIS A 112 -13.36 -3.82 -4.78
N LYS A 113 -13.44 -3.71 -3.45
CA LYS A 113 -13.77 -2.47 -2.74
C LYS A 113 -12.65 -1.43 -2.83
N PHE A 114 -11.40 -1.86 -2.70
CA PHE A 114 -10.24 -0.99 -2.58
C PHE A 114 -9.71 -0.53 -3.94
N THR A 115 -9.96 -1.28 -5.02
CA THR A 115 -9.54 -0.91 -6.36
C THR A 115 -10.46 0.16 -6.93
N LYS A 116 -9.89 1.21 -7.53
CA LYS A 116 -10.67 2.21 -8.24
C LYS A 116 -11.43 1.52 -9.37
N GLN A 117 -12.74 1.43 -9.20
CA GLN A 117 -13.61 0.97 -10.26
C GLN A 117 -13.63 2.04 -11.35
N SER A 118 -13.20 1.68 -12.55
CA SER A 118 -13.54 2.47 -13.73
C SER A 118 -15.06 2.42 -13.85
N ILE A 119 -15.73 3.56 -13.67
CA ILE A 119 -17.13 3.69 -14.04
C ILE A 119 -17.16 3.49 -15.55
N ASN A 120 -17.55 2.31 -16.02
CA ASN A 120 -18.00 2.15 -17.40
C ASN A 120 -19.34 2.85 -17.48
N ILE A 121 -19.32 4.10 -17.95
CA ILE A 121 -20.52 4.79 -18.40
C ILE A 121 -20.81 4.18 -19.79
N ASN A 122 -21.71 3.20 -19.83
CA ASN A 122 -22.38 2.75 -21.05
C ASN A 122 -23.88 2.87 -20.82
#